data_AF-A0A2X2WSW9-F1
#
_entry.id   AF-A0A2X2WSW9-F1
#
_cell.length_a   1.000
_cell.length_b   1.000
_cell.length_c   1.000
_cell.angle_alpha   90.00
_cell.angle_beta   90.00
_cell.angle_gamma   90.00
#
_symmetry.space_group_name_H-M   'P 1'
#
loop_
_entity.id
_entity.type
_entity.pdbx_description
1 polymer ?
#
loop_
_entity_poly.entity_id
_entity_poly.type
_entity_poly.pdbx_seq_one_letter_code
_entity_poly.pdbx_strand_id
1 'polypeptide(L)'
;MTEQEKSSAVVEETREAVETTPQPVNAEKKSKNGAALVLSAVAIAIALAAGVGLYGWGKQQAVKQTATSDALVNQLTALQKAQESQKAELEGIIKQQATQLDDANRQQAALAKQLDEVQQKVATISGSDAKTWLLAQSDFLVKLAGRKLWSDQDVTTAAALLKSADASLADMNDPSLIAARRAITDDIASLSAVAQVGLRRYYPQSEPAL
;
A
#
# COMPACT_ATOMS: atom_id res chain seq x y z
N MET A 1 -33.57 13.55 35.80
CA MET A 1 -34.70 13.18 36.66
C MET A 1 -35.97 13.61 35.97
N THR A 2 -36.94 12.70 35.93
CA THR A 2 -38.39 12.88 35.76
C THR A 2 -38.96 13.31 34.41
N GLU A 3 -39.64 12.31 33.82
CA GLU A 3 -40.77 12.33 32.90
C GLU A 3 -41.99 13.11 33.45
N GLN A 4 -42.83 13.63 32.54
CA GLN A 4 -44.31 13.78 32.65
C GLN A 4 -44.83 14.25 31.27
N GLU A 5 -45.47 13.42 30.43
CA GLU A 5 -46.87 12.93 30.41
C GLU A 5 -47.98 14.02 30.40
N LYS A 6 -48.79 13.94 29.33
CA LYS A 6 -50.20 14.34 29.14
C LYS A 6 -50.63 15.80 28.87
N SER A 7 -51.00 15.99 27.59
CA SER A 7 -52.39 16.06 27.07
C SER A 7 -53.28 17.28 27.37
N SER A 8 -53.80 17.79 26.24
CA SER A 8 -55.10 18.45 25.99
C SER A 8 -55.23 19.96 26.18
N ALA A 9 -55.34 20.64 25.03
CA ALA A 9 -56.34 21.66 24.71
C ALA A 9 -56.36 21.78 23.16
N VAL A 10 -57.37 21.27 22.43
CA VAL A 10 -58.71 21.87 22.18
C VAL A 10 -58.57 23.27 21.56
N VAL A 11 -58.64 23.36 20.22
CA VAL A 11 -59.77 23.86 19.38
C VAL A 11 -59.78 25.39 19.29
N GLU A 12 -59.80 25.94 18.07
CA GLU A 12 -60.96 26.70 17.58
C GLU A 12 -60.76 27.12 16.11
N GLU A 13 -61.45 26.40 15.22
CA GLU A 13 -61.90 26.92 13.93
C GLU A 13 -63.05 27.90 14.21
N THR A 14 -62.97 29.06 13.56
CA THR A 14 -63.81 30.23 13.76
C THR A 14 -65.20 30.07 13.12
N ARG A 15 -66.23 30.25 13.97
CA ARG A 15 -67.59 30.79 13.73
C ARG A 15 -68.49 29.90 12.83
N GLU A 16 -69.74 29.63 13.21
CA GLU A 16 -70.79 30.62 13.42
C GLU A 16 -71.92 30.06 14.29
N ALA A 17 -72.49 30.95 15.10
CA ALA A 17 -73.64 30.72 15.93
C ALA A 17 -74.92 30.72 15.09
N VAL A 18 -75.83 29.76 15.34
CA VAL A 18 -77.25 30.05 15.60
C VAL A 18 -77.80 28.99 16.55
N GLU A 19 -78.22 29.45 17.70
CA GLU A 19 -78.94 28.72 18.73
C GLU A 19 -80.44 28.69 18.39
N THR A 20 -81.03 27.49 18.22
CA THR A 20 -82.41 27.22 18.66
C THR A 20 -82.65 25.70 18.77
N THR A 21 -82.94 25.24 19.97
CA THR A 21 -83.45 23.89 20.38
C THR A 21 -84.93 24.11 20.79
N PRO A 22 -85.91 23.15 20.73
CA PRO A 22 -85.81 21.71 21.03
C PRO A 22 -86.59 20.68 20.15
N GLN A 23 -85.97 19.49 19.99
CA GLN A 23 -86.45 18.07 20.15
C GLN A 23 -87.90 17.64 19.79
N PRO A 24 -88.20 16.32 19.68
CA PRO A 24 -87.45 15.18 19.11
C PRO A 24 -88.38 14.26 18.25
N VAL A 25 -87.88 13.51 17.26
CA VAL A 25 -88.57 12.27 16.84
C VAL A 25 -87.58 11.16 16.48
N ASN A 26 -87.63 10.12 17.31
CA ASN A 26 -87.12 8.80 17.01
C ASN A 26 -87.93 8.25 15.81
N ALA A 27 -87.24 7.80 14.76
CA ALA A 27 -87.85 6.98 13.71
C ALA A 27 -86.98 5.74 13.50
N GLU A 28 -87.33 4.68 14.21
CA GLU A 28 -86.84 3.34 13.94
C GLU A 28 -87.36 2.83 12.58
N LYS A 29 -86.38 2.35 11.78
CA LYS A 29 -86.38 1.19 10.86
C LYS A 29 -87.47 1.04 9.78
N LYS A 30 -87.01 0.88 8.52
CA LYS A 30 -87.24 -0.38 7.78
C LYS A 30 -86.20 -0.68 6.70
N SER A 31 -85.86 -1.96 6.66
CA SER A 31 -84.92 -2.74 5.85
C SER A 31 -84.91 -2.51 4.34
N LYS A 32 -83.70 -2.41 3.77
CA LYS A 32 -83.37 -2.92 2.42
C LYS A 32 -82.14 -3.81 2.50
N ASN A 33 -82.35 -5.03 3.00
CA ASN A 33 -81.30 -5.99 3.34
C ASN A 33 -80.55 -6.61 2.14
N GLY A 34 -80.87 -6.23 0.89
CA GLY A 34 -80.20 -6.75 -0.31
C GLY A 34 -79.01 -5.90 -0.78
N ALA A 35 -79.17 -4.58 -0.88
CA ALA A 35 -78.12 -3.70 -1.40
C ALA A 35 -76.96 -3.50 -0.40
N ALA A 36 -77.25 -3.46 0.90
CA ALA A 36 -76.23 -3.35 1.94
C ALA A 36 -75.38 -4.64 2.08
N LEU A 37 -75.97 -5.82 1.83
CA LEU A 37 -75.23 -7.09 1.83
C LEU A 37 -74.34 -7.23 0.59
N VAL A 38 -74.80 -6.79 -0.59
CA VAL A 38 -73.98 -6.83 -1.81
C VAL A 38 -72.83 -5.83 -1.72
N LEU A 39 -73.06 -4.63 -1.20
CA LEU A 39 -71.99 -3.64 -0.99
C LEU A 39 -70.98 -4.09 0.08
N SER A 40 -71.41 -4.75 1.16
CA SER A 40 -70.45 -5.28 2.15
C SER A 40 -69.66 -6.48 1.61
N ALA A 41 -70.29 -7.35 0.83
CA ALA A 41 -69.61 -8.48 0.19
C ALA A 41 -68.55 -7.99 -0.82
N VAL A 42 -68.85 -6.95 -1.60
CA VAL A 42 -67.88 -6.34 -2.53
C VAL A 42 -66.74 -5.65 -1.78
N ALA A 43 -67.03 -4.94 -0.68
CA ALA A 43 -65.98 -4.32 0.13
C ALA A 43 -65.02 -5.35 0.75
N ILE A 44 -65.54 -6.48 1.24
CA ILE A 44 -64.74 -7.58 1.77
C ILE A 44 -63.90 -8.22 0.65
N ALA A 45 -64.47 -8.43 -0.54
CA ALA A 45 -63.74 -8.98 -1.68
C ALA A 45 -62.57 -8.08 -2.11
N ILE A 46 -62.76 -6.76 -2.13
CA ILE A 46 -61.69 -5.79 -2.45
C ILE A 46 -60.63 -5.77 -1.34
N ALA A 47 -61.03 -5.82 -0.07
CA ALA A 47 -60.08 -5.86 1.05
C ALA A 47 -59.21 -7.14 1.03
N LEU A 48 -59.80 -8.29 0.71
CA LEU A 48 -59.07 -9.55 0.55
C LEU A 48 -58.13 -9.51 -0.67
N ALA A 49 -58.58 -8.98 -1.81
CA ALA A 49 -57.75 -8.82 -2.99
C ALA A 49 -56.56 -7.87 -2.76
N ALA A 50 -56.80 -6.76 -2.05
CA ALA A 50 -55.75 -5.81 -1.66
C ALA A 50 -54.74 -6.45 -0.68
N GLY A 51 -55.21 -7.27 0.26
CA GLY A 51 -54.35 -8.02 1.19
C GLY A 51 -53.42 -9.02 0.49
N VAL A 52 -53.93 -9.78 -0.49
CA VAL A 52 -53.12 -10.74 -1.27
C VAL A 52 -52.13 -10.02 -2.19
N GLY A 53 -52.52 -8.90 -2.81
CA GLY A 53 -51.65 -8.07 -3.65
C GLY A 53 -50.47 -7.46 -2.88
N LEU A 54 -50.73 -6.91 -1.68
CA LEU A 54 -49.68 -6.34 -0.82
C LEU A 54 -48.72 -7.40 -0.27
N TYR A 55 -49.21 -8.60 0.06
CA TYR A 55 -48.35 -9.71 0.53
C TYR A 55 -47.39 -10.20 -0.57
N GLY A 56 -47.86 -10.31 -1.82
CA GLY A 56 -47.04 -10.69 -2.96
C GLY A 56 -45.97 -9.65 -3.31
N TRP A 57 -46.31 -8.36 -3.21
CA TRP A 57 -45.37 -7.27 -3.52
C TRP A 57 -44.31 -7.09 -2.41
N GLY A 58 -44.69 -7.23 -1.14
CA GLY A 58 -43.77 -7.21 -0.01
C GLY A 58 -42.70 -8.31 -0.08
N LYS A 59 -43.04 -9.51 -0.56
CA LYS A 59 -42.07 -10.59 -0.80
C LYS A 59 -41.05 -10.25 -1.89
N GLN A 60 -41.45 -9.59 -2.98
CA GLN A 60 -40.50 -9.19 -4.03
C GLN A 60 -39.53 -8.11 -3.56
N GLN A 61 -39.98 -7.19 -2.71
CA GLN A 61 -39.11 -6.19 -2.10
C GLN A 61 -38.09 -6.85 -1.14
N ALA A 62 -38.55 -7.80 -0.33
CA ALA A 62 -37.69 -8.56 0.58
C ALA A 62 -36.61 -9.36 -0.17
N VAL A 63 -36.96 -10.01 -1.29
CA VAL A 63 -35.99 -10.75 -2.11
C VAL A 63 -34.91 -9.83 -2.70
N LYS A 64 -35.30 -8.63 -3.19
CA LYS A 64 -34.33 -7.65 -3.70
C LYS A 64 -33.41 -7.14 -2.58
N GLN A 65 -33.95 -6.92 -1.39
CA GLN A 65 -33.20 -6.43 -0.25
C GLN A 65 -32.22 -7.48 0.31
N THR A 66 -32.63 -8.75 0.35
CA THR A 66 -31.75 -9.88 0.69
C THR A 66 -30.64 -10.05 -0.35
N ALA A 67 -30.95 -9.97 -1.65
CA ALA A 67 -29.95 -10.06 -2.71
C ALA A 67 -28.90 -8.94 -2.63
N THR A 68 -29.31 -7.70 -2.31
CA THR A 68 -28.35 -6.60 -2.06
C THR A 68 -27.53 -6.82 -0.79
N SER A 69 -28.12 -7.38 0.26
CA SER A 69 -27.42 -7.70 1.51
C SER A 69 -26.37 -8.79 1.28
N ASP A 70 -26.71 -9.86 0.56
CA ASP A 70 -25.79 -10.94 0.23
C ASP A 70 -24.64 -10.46 -0.66
N ALA A 71 -24.93 -9.56 -1.61
CA ALA A 71 -23.89 -8.93 -2.43
C ALA A 71 -22.93 -8.10 -1.57
N LEU A 72 -23.46 -7.34 -0.59
CA LEU A 72 -22.65 -6.52 0.29
C LEU A 72 -21.80 -7.36 1.25
N VAL A 73 -22.36 -8.45 1.79
CA VAL A 73 -21.63 -9.43 2.60
C VAL A 73 -20.51 -10.08 1.80
N ASN A 74 -20.79 -10.51 0.57
CA ASN A 74 -19.77 -11.08 -0.31
C ASN A 74 -18.64 -10.09 -0.64
N GLN A 75 -18.96 -8.82 -0.86
CA GLN A 75 -17.94 -7.77 -1.04
C GLN A 75 -17.10 -7.56 0.21
N LEU A 76 -17.72 -7.52 1.39
CA LEU A 76 -17.01 -7.42 2.67
C LEU A 76 -16.09 -8.60 2.91
N THR A 77 -16.56 -9.82 2.65
CA THR A 77 -15.74 -11.03 2.76
C THR A 77 -14.59 -11.04 1.76
N ALA A 78 -14.84 -10.62 0.51
CA ALA A 78 -13.79 -10.51 -0.50
C ALA A 78 -12.74 -9.46 -0.11
N LEU A 79 -13.16 -8.32 0.43
CA LEU A 79 -12.27 -7.26 0.87
C LEU A 79 -11.46 -7.67 2.10
N GLN A 80 -12.09 -8.36 3.06
CA GLN A 80 -11.40 -8.90 4.23
C GLN A 80 -10.35 -9.95 3.83
N LYS A 81 -10.70 -10.85 2.91
CA LYS A 81 -9.77 -11.84 2.36
C LYS A 81 -8.61 -11.18 1.61
N ALA A 82 -8.89 -10.13 0.83
CA ALA A 82 -7.86 -9.35 0.14
C ALA A 82 -6.95 -8.59 1.11
N GLN A 83 -7.48 -8.14 2.26
CA GLN A 83 -6.69 -7.49 3.29
C GLN A 83 -5.79 -8.50 4.02
N GLU A 84 -6.31 -9.69 4.34
CA GLU A 84 -5.54 -10.77 4.96
C GLU A 84 -4.43 -11.26 4.04
N SER A 85 -4.70 -11.42 2.74
CA SER A 85 -3.67 -11.82 1.77
C SER A 85 -2.57 -10.75 1.64
N GLN A 86 -2.95 -9.47 1.57
CA GLN A 86 -1.98 -8.37 1.52
C GLN A 86 -1.12 -8.29 2.78
N LYS A 87 -1.72 -8.50 3.97
CA LYS A 87 -0.96 -8.55 5.22
C LYS A 87 0.03 -9.71 5.24
N ALA A 88 -0.40 -10.90 4.83
CA ALA A 88 0.48 -12.07 4.78
C ALA A 88 1.64 -11.89 3.79
N GLU A 89 1.37 -11.29 2.62
CA GLU A 89 2.39 -10.97 1.64
C GLU A 89 3.39 -9.94 2.18
N LEU A 90 2.90 -8.88 2.81
CA LEU A 90 3.74 -7.84 3.39
C LEU A 90 4.61 -8.38 4.53
N GLU A 91 4.07 -9.23 5.41
CA GLU A 91 4.84 -9.94 6.43
C GLU A 91 5.92 -10.84 5.82
N GLY A 92 5.60 -11.53 4.72
CA GLY A 92 6.55 -12.35 3.96
C GLY A 92 7.72 -11.50 3.42
N ILE A 93 7.40 -10.37 2.78
CA ILE A 93 8.39 -9.42 2.27
C ILE A 93 9.27 -8.86 3.39
N ILE A 94 8.68 -8.47 4.52
CA ILE A 94 9.43 -7.92 5.67
C ILE A 94 10.38 -8.98 6.23
N LYS A 95 9.92 -10.23 6.41
CA LYS A 95 10.78 -11.33 6.87
C LYS A 95 11.94 -11.57 5.90
N GLN A 96 11.65 -11.61 4.60
CA GLN A 96 12.69 -11.82 3.59
C GLN A 96 13.71 -10.68 3.55
N GLN A 97 13.27 -9.43 3.68
CA GLN A 97 14.19 -8.28 3.80
C GLN A 97 15.02 -8.36 5.08
N ALA A 98 14.43 -8.72 6.21
CA ALA A 98 15.15 -8.87 7.47
C ALA A 98 16.23 -9.96 7.39
N THR A 99 15.93 -11.12 6.78
CA THR A 99 16.92 -12.18 6.56
C THR A 99 18.05 -11.72 5.65
N GLN A 100 17.75 -11.04 4.54
CA GLN A 100 18.78 -10.51 3.65
C GLN A 100 19.68 -9.48 4.35
N LEU A 101 19.11 -8.63 5.21
CA LEU A 101 19.87 -7.67 6.01
C LEU A 101 20.78 -8.38 7.02
N ASP A 102 20.30 -9.41 7.71
CA ASP A 102 21.11 -10.21 8.64
C ASP A 102 22.27 -10.90 7.92
N ASP A 103 22.00 -11.50 6.76
CA ASP A 103 23.02 -12.17 5.94
C ASP A 103 24.09 -11.17 5.45
N ALA A 104 23.67 -9.99 4.97
CA ALA A 104 24.60 -8.94 4.56
C ALA A 104 25.44 -8.42 5.74
N ASN A 105 24.84 -8.28 6.92
CA ASN A 105 25.54 -7.85 8.13
C ASN A 105 26.55 -8.91 8.61
N ARG A 106 26.20 -10.20 8.52
CA ARG A 106 27.14 -11.31 8.80
C ARG A 106 28.31 -11.33 7.83
N GLN A 107 28.06 -11.10 6.54
CA GLN A 107 29.11 -11.00 5.54
C GLN A 107 30.06 -9.82 5.83
N GLN A 108 29.51 -8.65 6.18
CA GLN A 108 30.33 -7.52 6.61
C GLN A 108 31.17 -7.84 7.85
N ALA A 109 30.57 -8.45 8.87
CA ALA A 109 31.29 -8.84 10.08
C ALA A 109 32.41 -9.86 9.79
N ALA A 110 32.16 -10.82 8.92
CA ALA A 110 33.16 -11.79 8.48
C ALA A 110 34.33 -11.11 7.73
N LEU A 111 34.01 -10.19 6.80
CA LEU A 111 35.02 -9.41 6.09
C LEU A 111 35.85 -8.52 7.03
N ALA A 112 35.20 -7.86 8.00
CA ALA A 112 35.88 -7.04 9.00
C ALA A 112 36.84 -7.89 9.84
N LYS A 113 36.42 -9.09 10.27
CA LYS A 113 37.28 -10.02 11.00
C LYS A 113 38.45 -10.51 10.15
N GLN A 114 38.24 -10.82 8.87
CA GLN A 114 39.32 -11.18 7.96
C GLN A 114 40.31 -10.03 7.77
N LEU A 115 39.83 -8.79 7.67
CA LEU A 115 40.68 -7.61 7.61
C LEU A 115 41.53 -7.47 8.88
N ASP A 116 40.94 -7.67 10.05
CA ASP A 116 41.64 -7.59 11.34
C ASP A 116 42.70 -8.70 11.47
N GLU A 117 42.36 -9.94 11.11
CA GLU A 117 43.32 -11.05 11.09
C GLU A 117 44.47 -10.81 10.10
N VAL A 118 44.18 -10.26 8.92
CA VAL A 118 45.19 -9.88 7.94
C VAL A 118 46.07 -8.76 8.51
N GLN A 119 45.48 -7.71 9.10
CA GLN A 119 46.22 -6.59 9.66
C GLN A 119 47.12 -7.02 10.82
N GLN A 120 46.66 -7.92 11.68
CA GLN A 120 47.45 -8.45 12.80
C GLN A 120 48.60 -9.35 12.31
N LYS A 121 48.35 -10.17 11.28
CA LYS A 121 49.41 -10.95 10.61
C LYS A 121 50.45 -10.04 9.97
N VAL A 122 50.03 -8.89 9.43
CA VAL A 122 50.90 -7.90 8.78
C VAL A 122 51.75 -7.11 9.79
N ALA A 123 51.17 -6.75 10.93
CA ALA A 123 51.88 -6.09 12.01
C ALA A 123 52.99 -6.99 12.61
N THR A 124 52.76 -8.31 12.64
CA THR A 124 53.70 -9.28 13.24
C THR A 124 54.95 -9.53 12.39
N ILE A 125 54.98 -9.03 11.16
CA ILE A 125 55.85 -9.58 10.10
C ILE A 125 56.72 -8.47 9.44
N SER A 126 56.65 -7.22 9.94
CA SER A 126 57.24 -6.05 9.27
C SER A 126 58.78 -6.03 9.33
N GLY A 127 59.51 -5.87 8.21
CA GLY A 127 59.21 -4.94 7.10
C GLY A 127 59.30 -5.40 5.63
N SER A 128 59.58 -6.67 5.29
CA SER A 128 59.41 -7.15 3.90
C SER A 128 57.94 -7.36 3.53
N ASP A 129 57.13 -7.78 4.50
CA ASP A 129 55.75 -8.18 4.27
C ASP A 129 54.73 -7.04 4.31
N ALA A 130 55.10 -5.86 4.81
CA ALA A 130 54.28 -4.66 4.66
C ALA A 130 54.07 -4.30 3.18
N LYS A 131 55.10 -4.51 2.35
CA LYS A 131 55.00 -4.37 0.88
C LYS A 131 54.13 -5.46 0.28
N THR A 132 54.30 -6.72 0.70
CA THR A 132 53.44 -7.84 0.29
C THR A 132 51.96 -7.58 0.63
N TRP A 133 51.69 -6.95 1.77
CA TRP A 133 50.35 -6.56 2.18
C TRP A 133 49.75 -5.44 1.33
N LEU A 134 50.49 -4.36 1.08
CA LEU A 134 50.03 -3.27 0.22
C LEU A 134 49.72 -3.78 -1.20
N LEU A 135 50.49 -4.75 -1.68
CA LEU A 135 50.22 -5.43 -2.96
C LEU A 135 48.92 -6.24 -2.92
N ALA A 136 48.69 -7.03 -1.87
CA ALA A 136 47.46 -7.80 -1.70
C ALA A 136 46.21 -6.90 -1.52
N GLN A 137 46.35 -5.79 -0.80
CA GLN A 137 45.31 -4.76 -0.65
C GLN A 137 44.94 -4.16 -2.02
N SER A 138 45.94 -3.83 -2.83
CA SER A 138 45.74 -3.27 -4.17
C SER A 138 45.03 -4.27 -5.10
N ASP A 139 45.47 -5.54 -5.11
CA ASP A 139 44.85 -6.61 -5.88
C ASP A 139 43.38 -6.83 -5.48
N PHE A 140 43.09 -6.83 -4.18
CA PHE A 140 41.72 -6.91 -3.68
C PHE A 140 40.86 -5.74 -4.14
N LEU A 141 41.36 -4.50 -4.04
CA LEU A 141 40.65 -3.30 -4.46
C LEU A 141 40.35 -3.30 -5.97
N VAL A 142 41.29 -3.75 -6.80
CA VAL A 142 41.10 -3.89 -8.25
C VAL A 142 40.03 -4.95 -8.57
N LYS A 143 40.08 -6.12 -7.91
CA LYS A 143 39.06 -7.18 -8.09
C LYS A 143 37.67 -6.72 -7.66
N LEU A 144 37.59 -5.98 -6.56
CA LEU A 144 36.33 -5.42 -6.09
C LEU A 144 35.79 -4.35 -7.06
N ALA A 145 36.66 -3.51 -7.60
CA ALA A 145 36.29 -2.51 -8.61
C ALA A 145 35.72 -3.17 -9.87
N GLY A 146 36.39 -4.22 -10.38
CA GLY A 146 35.91 -4.98 -11.54
C GLY A 146 34.55 -5.64 -11.29
N ARG A 147 34.36 -6.22 -10.09
CA ARG A 147 33.06 -6.79 -9.69
C ARG A 147 31.98 -5.72 -9.62
N LYS A 148 32.27 -4.57 -9.01
CA LYS A 148 31.33 -3.44 -8.89
C LYS A 148 30.94 -2.88 -10.27
N LEU A 149 31.91 -2.77 -11.16
CA LEU A 149 31.68 -2.32 -12.53
C LEU A 149 30.78 -3.29 -13.32
N TRP A 150 31.01 -4.60 -13.19
CA TRP A 150 30.27 -5.60 -13.97
C TRP A 150 28.90 -5.95 -13.37
N SER A 151 28.79 -5.99 -12.04
CA SER A 151 27.56 -6.33 -11.30
C SER A 151 26.61 -5.14 -11.22
N ASP A 152 27.11 -4.00 -10.74
CA ASP A 152 26.26 -2.88 -10.32
C ASP A 152 26.26 -1.76 -11.36
N GLN A 153 27.07 -1.89 -12.43
CA GLN A 153 27.35 -0.84 -13.41
C GLN A 153 27.77 0.50 -12.75
N ASP A 154 28.29 0.42 -11.53
CA ASP A 154 28.68 1.59 -10.74
C ASP A 154 30.11 1.98 -11.09
N VAL A 155 30.21 2.75 -12.16
CA VAL A 155 31.46 3.31 -12.70
C VAL A 155 32.13 4.23 -11.68
N THR A 156 31.36 4.97 -10.88
CA THR A 156 31.87 5.93 -9.89
C THR A 156 32.56 5.22 -8.74
N THR A 157 31.89 4.21 -8.16
CA THR A 157 32.48 3.40 -7.09
C THR A 157 33.66 2.57 -7.60
N ALA A 158 33.57 2.02 -8.82
CA ALA A 158 34.70 1.31 -9.43
C ALA A 158 35.93 2.23 -9.60
N ALA A 159 35.75 3.47 -10.09
CA ALA A 159 36.84 4.43 -10.23
C ALA A 159 37.44 4.84 -8.86
N ALA A 160 36.60 5.01 -7.83
CA ALA A 160 37.07 5.31 -6.48
C ALA A 160 37.90 4.15 -5.89
N LEU A 161 37.49 2.90 -6.10
CA LEU A 161 38.22 1.71 -5.65
C LEU A 161 39.58 1.56 -6.37
N LEU A 162 39.63 1.80 -7.68
CA LEU A 162 40.88 1.81 -8.44
C LEU A 162 41.83 2.91 -7.97
N LYS A 163 41.32 4.09 -7.61
CA LYS A 163 42.14 5.17 -7.06
C LYS A 163 42.79 4.78 -5.73
N SER A 164 42.05 4.09 -4.86
CA SER A 164 42.59 3.54 -3.60
C SER A 164 43.62 2.44 -3.85
N ALA A 165 43.46 1.64 -4.90
CA ALA A 165 44.45 0.65 -5.30
C ALA A 165 45.74 1.32 -5.80
N ASP A 166 45.66 2.36 -6.63
CA ASP A 166 46.84 3.12 -7.09
C ASP A 166 47.60 3.76 -5.91
N ALA A 167 46.88 4.35 -4.96
CA ALA A 167 47.50 4.92 -3.76
C ALA A 167 48.26 3.87 -2.94
N SER A 168 47.67 2.67 -2.77
CA SER A 168 48.29 1.55 -2.06
C SER A 168 49.58 1.07 -2.76
N LEU A 169 49.58 1.02 -4.10
CA LEU A 169 50.79 0.71 -4.89
C LEU A 169 51.81 1.85 -4.85
N ALA A 170 51.38 3.11 -4.77
CA ALA A 170 52.26 4.27 -4.66
C ALA A 170 53.07 4.25 -3.36
N ASP A 171 52.41 3.90 -2.25
CA ASP A 171 53.01 3.83 -0.91
C ASP A 171 54.08 2.73 -0.81
N MET A 172 54.06 1.71 -1.68
CA MET A 172 55.10 0.68 -1.75
C MET A 172 56.45 1.23 -2.26
N ASN A 173 56.43 2.33 -3.00
CA ASN A 173 57.59 2.99 -3.61
C ASN A 173 58.52 2.02 -4.38
N ASP A 174 57.93 1.11 -5.17
CA ASP A 174 58.64 0.09 -5.95
C ASP A 174 58.57 0.40 -7.47
N PRO A 175 59.72 0.62 -8.16
CA PRO A 175 59.75 0.91 -9.59
C PRO A 175 59.16 -0.18 -10.48
N SER A 176 59.14 -1.44 -10.05
CA SER A 176 58.57 -2.55 -10.82
C SER A 176 57.05 -2.43 -11.02
N LEU A 177 56.37 -1.66 -10.16
CA LEU A 177 54.92 -1.48 -10.19
C LEU A 177 54.45 -0.33 -11.08
N ILE A 178 55.38 0.44 -11.67
CA ILE A 178 55.06 1.61 -12.52
C ILE A 178 54.13 1.22 -13.67
N ALA A 179 54.36 0.06 -14.29
CA ALA A 179 53.51 -0.43 -15.39
C ALA A 179 52.07 -0.70 -14.91
N ALA A 180 51.90 -1.34 -13.74
CA ALA A 180 50.59 -1.63 -13.17
C ALA A 180 49.85 -0.34 -12.77
N ARG A 181 50.55 0.61 -12.13
CA ARG A 181 49.99 1.92 -11.77
C ARG A 181 49.52 2.71 -12.98
N ARG A 182 50.28 2.63 -14.09
CA ARG A 182 49.89 3.26 -15.35
C ARG A 182 48.60 2.64 -15.92
N ALA A 183 48.52 1.31 -15.95
CA ALA A 183 47.31 0.62 -16.39
C ALA A 183 46.08 1.01 -15.53
N ILE A 184 46.23 1.06 -14.20
CA ILE A 184 45.14 1.51 -13.30
C ILE A 184 44.75 2.96 -13.58
N THR A 185 45.72 3.84 -13.84
CA THR A 185 45.46 5.25 -14.17
C THR A 185 44.69 5.37 -15.49
N ASP A 186 45.06 4.58 -16.50
CA ASP A 186 44.40 4.54 -17.80
C ASP A 186 42.96 3.99 -17.67
N ASP A 187 42.76 2.97 -16.82
CA ASP A 187 41.43 2.43 -16.50
C ASP A 187 40.55 3.48 -15.80
N ILE A 188 41.08 4.21 -14.81
CA ILE A 188 40.37 5.31 -14.14
C ILE A 188 39.96 6.38 -15.14
N ALA A 189 40.85 6.77 -16.06
CA ALA A 189 40.55 7.75 -17.10
C ALA A 189 39.43 7.25 -18.04
N SER A 190 39.48 5.99 -18.43
CA SER A 190 38.48 5.34 -19.29
C SER A 190 37.11 5.29 -18.61
N LEU A 191 37.06 4.88 -17.33
CA LEU A 191 35.84 4.86 -16.53
C LEU A 191 35.26 6.27 -16.34
N SER A 192 36.11 7.26 -16.07
CA SER A 192 35.70 8.66 -15.91
C SER A 192 35.07 9.22 -17.19
N ALA A 193 35.61 8.87 -18.37
CA ALA A 193 35.05 9.27 -19.66
C ALA A 193 33.67 8.63 -19.90
N VAL A 194 33.49 7.34 -19.57
CA VAL A 194 32.20 6.65 -19.67
C VAL A 194 31.15 7.28 -18.74
N ALA A 195 31.52 7.59 -17.49
CA ALA A 195 30.63 8.25 -16.53
C ALA A 195 30.15 9.63 -17.05
N GLN A 196 31.05 10.43 -17.64
CA GLN A 196 30.71 11.73 -18.23
C GLN A 196 29.78 11.61 -19.45
N VAL A 197 30.00 10.60 -20.32
CA VAL A 197 29.12 10.34 -21.47
C VAL A 197 27.73 9.88 -21.02
N GLY A 198 27.64 9.06 -19.97
CA GLY A 198 26.38 8.66 -19.36
C GLY A 198 25.58 9.85 -18.82
N LEU A 199 26.25 10.76 -18.10
CA LEU A 199 25.64 11.99 -17.59
C LEU A 199 25.18 12.94 -18.71
N ARG A 200 25.97 13.05 -19.79
CA ARG A 200 25.63 13.88 -20.96
C ARG A 200 24.43 13.33 -21.75
N ARG A 201 24.16 12.02 -21.69
CA ARG A 201 23.00 11.41 -22.36
C ARG A 201 21.68 11.63 -21.61
N TYR A 202 21.72 11.97 -20.32
CA TYR A 202 20.52 12.19 -19.50
C TYR A 202 20.05 13.64 -19.40
N TYR A 203 20.84 14.61 -19.89
CA TYR A 203 20.41 16.00 -20.08
C TYR A 203 20.68 16.42 -21.52
N PRO A 204 19.69 16.31 -22.43
CA PRO A 204 19.78 17.04 -23.69
C PRO A 204 19.85 18.53 -23.33
N GLN A 205 20.99 19.15 -23.65
CA GLN A 205 21.11 20.60 -23.69
C GLN A 205 19.96 21.13 -24.55
N SER A 206 19.00 21.80 -23.93
CA SER A 206 17.99 22.57 -24.62
C SER A 206 18.72 23.69 -25.38
N GLU A 207 18.93 23.49 -26.67
CA GLU A 207 19.35 24.56 -27.58
C GLU A 207 18.32 25.71 -27.48
N PRO A 208 18.76 26.96 -27.26
CA PRO A 208 17.86 28.09 -27.35
C PRO A 208 17.49 28.28 -28.82
N ALA A 209 16.19 28.18 -29.13
CA ALA A 209 15.65 28.58 -30.41
C ALA A 209 15.92 30.08 -30.61
N LEU A 210 16.61 30.41 -31.71
CA LEU A 210 16.70 31.76 -32.25
C LEU A 210 15.48 32.07 -33.12
#